data_AF-C6ZJM2-F1
#
_entry.id   AF-C6ZJM2-F1
#
_cell.length_a   1.000
_cell.length_b   1.000
_cell.length_c   1.000
_cell.angle_alpha   90.00
_cell.angle_beta   90.00
_cell.angle_gamma   90.00
#
_symmetry.space_group_name_H-M   'P 1'
#
loop_
_entity.id
_entity.type
_entity.pdbx_description
1 polymer ?
#
loop_
_entity_poly.entity_id
_entity_poly.type
_entity_poly.pdbx_seq_one_letter_code
_entity_poly.pdbx_strand_id
1 'polypeptide(L)'
;GRGIQGAISHHLGQNFSKMFEIIFEDPETRQKQYCFQNSWELTTRTIGVMVMVHGDDKGLVLPPWVACVQAIIMPVGITAKSTEKDKSHLLDACNKLAADLSAAGVRARCDLRENVTPA
;
A
#
# COMPACT_ATOMS: atom_id res chain seq x y z
N GLY A 1 -14.10 14.19 15.42
CA GLY A 1 -12.74 13.94 15.93
C GLY A 1 -12.77 12.89 17.02
N ARG A 2 -12.46 11.62 16.70
CA ARG A 2 -12.29 10.53 17.67
C ARG A 2 -10.89 9.93 17.45
N GLY A 3 -10.26 9.46 18.52
CA GLY A 3 -8.99 8.73 18.44
C GLY A 3 -9.19 7.28 17.98
N ILE A 4 -8.15 6.68 17.41
CA ILE A 4 -8.12 5.26 17.02
C ILE A 4 -6.74 4.65 17.30
N GLN A 5 -6.73 3.48 17.93
CA GLN A 5 -5.49 2.71 18.15
C GLN A 5 -5.08 2.03 16.84
N GLY A 6 -3.92 2.42 16.31
CA GLY A 6 -3.43 1.96 15.00
C GLY A 6 -2.66 0.63 15.04
N ALA A 7 -1.92 0.38 16.12
CA ALA A 7 -1.12 -0.82 16.34
C ALA A 7 -0.87 -1.01 17.84
N ILE A 8 -0.43 -2.20 18.24
CA ILE A 8 -0.08 -2.50 19.63
C ILE A 8 1.28 -3.19 19.71
N SER A 9 1.99 -2.91 20.80
CA SER A 9 3.21 -3.61 21.18
C SER A 9 3.19 -3.78 22.70
N HIS A 10 3.40 -5.02 23.15
CA HIS A 10 3.38 -5.40 24.54
C HIS A 10 4.73 -5.95 24.95
N HIS A 11 5.27 -5.41 26.04
CA HIS A 11 6.27 -6.12 26.82
C HIS A 11 5.54 -7.06 27.79
N LEU A 12 5.66 -8.36 27.59
CA LEU A 12 4.96 -9.38 28.37
C LEU A 12 5.75 -9.80 29.61
N GLY A 13 7.03 -9.38 29.70
CA GLY A 13 7.94 -9.81 30.73
C GLY A 13 8.11 -11.33 30.69
N GLN A 14 8.06 -11.97 31.85
CA GLN A 14 8.10 -13.42 32.00
C GLN A 14 6.73 -14.04 32.34
N ASN A 15 5.63 -13.30 32.16
CA ASN A 15 4.30 -13.78 32.59
C ASN A 15 3.90 -15.05 31.83
N PHE A 16 4.00 -15.02 30.50
CA PHE A 16 3.64 -16.15 29.65
C PHE A 16 4.68 -17.27 29.71
N SER A 17 5.97 -16.94 29.78
CA SER A 17 7.03 -17.95 29.86
C SER A 17 6.92 -18.78 31.15
N LYS A 18 6.47 -18.17 32.26
CA LYS A 18 6.15 -18.89 33.50
C LYS A 18 4.93 -19.78 33.35
N MET A 19 3.88 -19.28 32.71
CA MET A 19 2.63 -20.04 32.49
C MET A 19 2.82 -21.27 31.59
N PHE A 20 3.72 -21.18 30.60
CA PHE A 20 3.95 -22.23 29.60
C PHE A 20 5.30 -22.96 29.76
N GLU A 21 5.99 -22.76 30.89
CA GLU A 21 7.29 -23.39 31.20
C GLU A 21 8.37 -23.20 30.10
N ILE A 22 8.41 -22.02 29.48
CA ILE A 22 9.42 -21.67 28.48
C ILE A 22 10.70 -21.23 29.20
N ILE A 23 11.62 -22.18 29.35
CA ILE A 23 12.81 -22.07 30.21
C ILE A 23 14.07 -22.44 29.42
N PHE A 24 15.18 -21.75 29.71
CA PHE A 24 16.52 -22.13 29.27
C PHE A 24 17.48 -22.25 30.47
N GLU A 25 18.60 -22.95 30.30
CA GLU A 25 19.69 -22.96 31.28
C GLU A 25 20.69 -21.86 30.93
N ASP A 26 20.98 -21.00 31.90
CA ASP A 26 21.95 -19.94 31.75
C ASP A 26 23.37 -20.53 31.60
N PRO A 27 24.13 -20.17 30.55
CA PRO A 27 25.42 -20.80 30.26
C PRO A 27 26.50 -20.47 31.30
N GLU A 28 26.39 -19.36 32.02
CA GLU A 28 27.37 -18.91 33.02
C GLU A 28 27.00 -19.42 34.41
N THR A 29 25.75 -19.22 34.81
CA THR A 29 25.26 -19.53 36.17
C THR A 29 24.70 -20.95 36.29
N ARG A 30 24.42 -21.63 35.17
CA ARG A 30 23.77 -22.95 35.11
C ARG A 30 22.38 -23.00 35.75
N GLN A 31 21.76 -21.83 35.96
CA GLN A 31 20.42 -21.72 36.54
C GLN A 31 19.33 -21.73 35.46
N LYS A 32 18.16 -22.27 35.80
CA LYS A 32 16.97 -22.17 34.95
C LYS A 32 16.45 -20.73 34.93
N GLN A 33 16.33 -20.15 33.75
CA GLN A 33 15.82 -18.80 33.54
C GLN A 33 14.59 -18.81 32.62
N TYR A 34 13.61 -17.98 32.92
CA TYR A 34 12.43 -17.78 32.08
C TYR A 34 12.71 -16.75 30.99
N CYS A 35 12.27 -17.03 29.76
CA CYS A 35 12.42 -16.10 28.65
C CYS A 35 11.59 -14.82 28.87
N PHE A 36 12.18 -13.65 28.60
CA PHE A 36 11.39 -12.42 28.46
C PHE A 36 10.73 -12.41 27.08
N GLN A 37 9.43 -12.11 27.05
CA GLN A 37 8.62 -12.15 25.84
C GLN A 37 8.02 -10.79 25.52
N ASN A 38 7.82 -10.55 24.22
CA ASN A 38 7.06 -9.43 23.67
C ASN A 38 6.04 -9.97 22.68
N SER A 39 4.93 -9.25 22.49
CA SER A 39 4.02 -9.47 21.36
C SER A 39 3.67 -8.13 20.73
N TRP A 40 3.27 -8.15 19.46
CA TRP A 40 2.91 -6.95 18.72
C TRP A 40 1.96 -7.33 17.59
N GLU A 41 1.08 -6.40 17.25
CA GLU A 41 0.04 -6.64 16.25
C GLU A 41 -0.24 -5.37 15.44
N LEU A 42 -0.44 -5.59 14.14
CA LEU A 42 -0.92 -4.63 13.16
C LEU A 42 -1.91 -5.35 12.26
N THR A 43 -3.02 -4.70 11.91
CA THR A 43 -4.09 -5.30 11.09
C THR A 43 -4.44 -4.44 9.89
N THR A 44 -5.36 -4.94 9.06
CA THR A 44 -5.96 -4.20 7.94
C THR A 44 -6.76 -2.97 8.37
N ARG A 45 -6.94 -2.73 9.68
CA ARG A 45 -7.42 -1.45 10.23
C ARG A 45 -6.66 -0.26 9.66
N THR A 46 -5.38 -0.42 9.35
CA THR A 46 -4.55 0.62 8.72
C THR A 46 -5.16 1.17 7.42
N ILE A 47 -5.81 0.32 6.62
CA ILE A 47 -6.51 0.75 5.39
C ILE A 47 -7.69 1.65 5.74
N GLY A 48 -8.50 1.26 6.73
CA GLY A 48 -9.62 2.09 7.21
C GLY A 48 -9.15 3.44 7.77
N VAL A 49 -8.06 3.46 8.54
CA VAL A 49 -7.45 4.70 9.04
C VAL A 49 -6.99 5.59 7.89
N MET A 50 -6.31 5.03 6.88
CA MET A 50 -5.91 5.76 5.68
C MET A 50 -7.11 6.41 4.97
N VAL A 51 -8.20 5.67 4.79
CA VAL A 51 -9.44 6.20 4.18
C VAL A 51 -10.00 7.35 5.01
N MET A 52 -10.12 7.19 6.32
CA MET A 52 -10.68 8.20 7.21
C MET A 52 -9.85 9.49 7.31
N VAL A 53 -8.54 9.38 7.17
CA VAL A 53 -7.61 10.51 7.35
C VAL A 53 -7.36 11.26 6.05
N HIS A 54 -7.23 10.55 4.93
CA HIS A 54 -6.84 11.16 3.65
C HIS A 54 -8.01 11.35 2.69
N GLY A 55 -9.14 10.65 2.86
CA GLY A 55 -10.31 10.82 2.00
C GLY A 55 -10.87 12.24 2.05
N ASP A 56 -11.41 12.70 0.93
CA ASP A 56 -12.01 14.02 0.78
C ASP A 56 -13.40 13.92 0.12
N ASP A 57 -14.02 15.08 -0.16
CA ASP A 57 -15.36 15.14 -0.76
C ASP A 57 -15.42 14.56 -2.19
N LYS A 58 -14.27 14.34 -2.85
CA LYS A 58 -14.18 13.68 -4.17
C LYS A 58 -13.94 12.17 -4.06
N GLY A 59 -13.55 11.68 -2.87
CA GLY A 59 -13.43 10.26 -2.57
C GLY A 59 -12.09 9.87 -1.97
N LEU A 60 -11.52 8.75 -2.45
CA LEU A 60 -10.32 8.16 -1.88
C LEU A 60 -9.05 8.88 -2.35
N VAL A 61 -8.20 9.26 -1.40
CA VAL A 61 -6.84 9.75 -1.67
C VAL A 61 -5.84 8.71 -1.16
N LEU A 62 -5.16 8.03 -2.08
CA LEU A 62 -4.15 7.03 -1.75
C LEU A 62 -2.78 7.69 -1.54
N PRO A 63 -2.10 7.48 -0.40
CA PRO A 63 -0.72 7.91 -0.23
C PRO A 63 0.18 7.27 -1.30
N PRO A 64 1.05 8.04 -2.00
CA PRO A 64 1.81 7.54 -3.15
C PRO A 64 2.66 6.30 -2.89
N TRP A 65 3.12 6.09 -1.65
CA TRP A 65 3.95 4.94 -1.28
C TRP A 65 3.19 3.61 -1.28
N VAL A 66 1.87 3.62 -1.03
CA VAL A 66 1.04 2.41 -0.96
C VAL A 66 0.03 2.30 -2.11
N ALA A 67 -0.08 3.32 -2.96
CA ALA A 67 -0.95 3.30 -4.13
C ALA A 67 -0.49 2.23 -5.15
N CYS A 68 -1.31 1.23 -5.46
CA CYS A 68 -0.94 0.20 -6.44
C CYS A 68 -0.72 0.76 -7.86
N VAL A 69 -1.48 1.81 -8.21
CA VAL A 69 -1.29 2.67 -9.38
C VAL A 69 -1.02 4.08 -8.86
N GLN A 70 0.16 4.62 -9.17
CA GLN A 70 0.54 5.98 -8.79
C GLN A 70 0.17 7.00 -9.86
N ALA A 71 0.24 6.60 -11.14
CA ALA A 71 -0.11 7.42 -12.28
C ALA A 71 -0.97 6.62 -13.26
N ILE A 72 -2.12 7.18 -13.64
CA ILE A 72 -2.98 6.64 -14.70
C ILE A 72 -2.89 7.57 -15.91
N ILE A 73 -2.60 6.99 -17.08
CA ILE A 73 -2.45 7.72 -18.34
C ILE A 73 -3.67 7.42 -19.19
N MET A 74 -4.37 8.46 -19.62
CA MET A 74 -5.62 8.34 -20.36
C MET A 74 -5.52 9.17 -21.65
N PRO A 75 -5.76 8.56 -22.83
CA PRO A 75 -5.82 9.30 -24.07
C PRO A 75 -7.07 10.19 -24.09
N VAL A 76 -6.92 11.45 -24.49
CA VAL A 76 -8.01 12.42 -24.61
C VAL A 76 -8.04 13.01 -26.02
N GLY A 77 -9.20 13.53 -26.45
CA GLY A 77 -9.33 14.21 -27.74
C GLY A 77 -9.48 13.29 -28.96
N ILE A 78 -9.75 12.00 -28.77
CA ILE A 78 -10.16 11.11 -29.86
C ILE A 78 -11.60 11.46 -30.24
N THR A 79 -11.82 11.85 -31.49
CA THR A 79 -13.14 12.24 -32.01
C THR A 79 -13.50 11.40 -33.24
N ALA A 80 -14.74 11.51 -33.72
CA ALA A 80 -15.16 10.87 -34.98
C ALA A 80 -14.37 11.34 -36.21
N LYS A 81 -13.64 12.47 -36.12
CA LYS A 81 -12.80 13.00 -37.19
C LYS A 81 -11.34 12.54 -37.09
N SER A 82 -10.95 11.91 -35.98
CA SER A 82 -9.58 11.45 -35.78
C SER A 82 -9.28 10.29 -36.72
N THR A 83 -8.19 10.39 -37.49
CA THR A 83 -7.78 9.30 -38.37
C THR A 83 -7.24 8.13 -37.54
N GLU A 84 -7.25 6.93 -38.11
CA GLU A 84 -6.72 5.75 -37.43
C GLU A 84 -5.22 5.90 -37.12
N LYS A 85 -4.48 6.60 -37.99
CA LYS A 85 -3.08 6.93 -37.77
C LYS A 85 -2.89 7.84 -36.55
N ASP A 86 -3.72 8.86 -36.40
CA ASP A 86 -3.65 9.80 -35.27
C ASP A 86 -3.98 9.08 -33.95
N LYS A 87 -4.96 8.18 -33.98
CA LYS A 87 -5.31 7.34 -32.82
C LYS A 87 -4.14 6.43 -32.43
N SER A 88 -3.59 5.68 -33.38
CA SER A 88 -2.44 4.79 -33.14
C SER A 88 -1.28 5.58 -32.52
N HIS A 89 -0.95 6.73 -33.11
CA HIS A 89 0.15 7.56 -32.63
C HIS A 89 -0.09 8.07 -31.19
N LEU A 90 -1.32 8.43 -30.84
CA LEU A 90 -1.68 8.84 -29.48
C LEU A 90 -1.56 7.68 -28.48
N LEU A 91 -2.03 6.49 -28.85
CA LEU A 91 -1.94 5.29 -27.99
C LEU A 91 -0.48 4.86 -27.79
N ASP A 92 0.33 4.92 -28.85
CA ASP A 92 1.77 4.64 -28.78
C ASP A 92 2.49 5.64 -27.87
N ALA A 93 2.13 6.93 -27.95
CA ALA A 93 2.67 7.96 -27.06
C ALA A 93 2.28 7.71 -25.59
N CYS A 94 1.05 7.28 -25.32
CA CYS A 94 0.61 6.92 -23.97
C CYS A 94 1.42 5.74 -23.42
N ASN A 95 1.60 4.69 -24.21
CA ASN A 95 2.38 3.51 -23.83
C ASN A 95 3.86 3.86 -23.59
N LYS A 96 4.44 4.72 -24.43
CA LYS A 96 5.80 5.22 -24.23
C LYS A 96 5.93 6.00 -22.91
N LEU A 97 4.99 6.91 -22.62
CA LEU A 97 5.00 7.66 -21.36
C LEU A 97 4.88 6.72 -20.14
N ALA A 98 4.03 5.71 -20.22
CA ALA A 98 3.90 4.72 -19.15
C ALA A 98 5.21 3.95 -18.92
N ALA A 99 5.90 3.57 -20.01
CA ALA A 99 7.19 2.90 -19.95
C ALA A 99 8.27 3.81 -19.35
N ASP A 100 8.34 5.08 -19.78
CA ASP A 100 9.31 6.06 -19.27
C ASP A 100 9.11 6.29 -17.75
N LEU A 101 7.86 6.45 -17.30
CA LEU A 101 7.52 6.58 -15.88
C LEU A 101 7.86 5.32 -15.08
N SER A 102 7.56 4.14 -15.63
CA SER A 102 7.89 2.87 -15.00
C SER A 102 9.40 2.66 -14.87
N ALA A 103 10.17 3.05 -15.88
CA ALA A 103 11.63 3.03 -15.84
C ALA A 103 12.20 3.99 -14.78
N ALA A 104 11.50 5.09 -14.48
CA ALA A 104 11.82 6.01 -13.39
C ALA A 104 11.32 5.53 -12.01
N GLY A 105 10.71 4.34 -11.90
CA GLY A 105 10.23 3.76 -10.64
C GLY A 105 8.80 4.15 -10.24
N VAL A 106 8.05 4.83 -11.12
CA VAL A 106 6.64 5.15 -10.89
C VAL A 106 5.75 3.99 -11.35
N ARG A 107 4.82 3.54 -10.50
CA ARG A 107 3.81 2.53 -10.85
C ARG A 107 2.75 3.15 -11.77
N ALA A 108 3.08 3.28 -13.05
CA ALA A 108 2.23 3.87 -14.07
C ALA A 108 1.40 2.80 -14.81
N ARG A 109 0.20 3.16 -15.26
CA ARG A 109 -0.67 2.32 -16.09
C ARG A 109 -1.40 3.17 -17.14
N CYS A 110 -1.66 2.60 -18.31
CA CYS A 110 -2.57 3.18 -19.30
C CYS A 110 -4.01 2.68 -19.11
N ASP A 111 -4.99 3.58 -19.22
CA ASP A 111 -6.39 3.24 -19.43
C ASP A 111 -6.78 3.55 -20.87
N LEU A 112 -6.79 2.50 -21.72
CA LEU A 112 -7.05 2.61 -23.17
C LEU A 112 -8.43 2.07 -23.56
N ARG A 113 -9.36 1.99 -22.61
CA ARG A 113 -10.71 1.47 -22.86
C ARG A 113 -11.49 2.46 -23.72
N GLU A 114 -11.96 2.00 -24.88
CA GLU A 114 -12.73 2.85 -25.80
C GLU A 114 -14.22 2.96 -25.43
N ASN A 115 -14.72 2.03 -24.61
CA ASN A 115 -16.12 1.97 -24.22
C ASN A 115 -16.48 2.91 -23.06
N VAL A 116 -15.55 3.77 -22.64
CA VAL A 116 -15.73 4.71 -21.53
C VAL A 116 -15.17 6.07 -21.96
N THR A 117 -15.97 7.13 -21.78
CA THR A 117 -15.50 8.50 -22.04
C THR A 117 -14.49 8.91 -20.96
N PRO A 118 -13.39 9.59 -21.32
CA PRO A 118 -12.52 10.25 -20.35
C PRO A 118 -13.30 11.16 -19.40
N ALA A 119 -12.96 11.11 -18.11
CA ALA A 119 -13.57 11.92 -17.06
C ALA A 119 -13.08 13.37 -17.08
#